data_AF-A0A949M0F5-F1
#
_entry.id   AF-A0A949M0F5-F1
#
_cell.length_a   1.000
_cell.length_b   1.000
_cell.length_c   1.000
_cell.angle_alpha   90.00
_cell.angle_beta   90.00
_cell.angle_gamma   90.00
#
_symmetry.space_group_name_H-M   'P 1'
#
loop_
_entity.id
_entity.type
_entity.pdbx_description
1 polymer ?
#
loop_
_entity_poly.entity_id
_entity_poly.type
_entity_poly.pdbx_seq_one_letter_code
_entity_poly.pdbx_strand_id
1 'polypeptide(L)'
;MTGDQAAPAGRRGDTGPLRRPPLGSLPGRRLPVIGAVVALLAGIALGAVWWIQRPEADTRPIEVVRNFAAALEARDVSAMLALLEPSDLTRQLSPELRIYVEYLRKIDFQDDTYELLANDGVHAQVRWTATMRYTIDIGREITGEHPVDSVFRLTKIEGSWYLSSVELPTAAEEP
;
A
#
# COMPACT_ATOMS: atom_id res chain seq x y z
N MET A 1 -1.10 28.46 102.10
CA MET A 1 -0.06 27.40 102.26
C MET A 1 -0.77 26.15 102.73
N THR A 2 -0.43 24.98 102.17
CA THR A 2 -0.84 23.64 102.64
C THR A 2 -2.36 23.34 102.55
N GLY A 3 -2.83 22.20 102.06
CA GLY A 3 -2.14 21.06 101.42
C GLY A 3 -3.09 19.89 101.19
N ASP A 4 -2.53 18.84 100.60
CA ASP A 4 -3.01 17.45 100.47
C ASP A 4 -4.08 17.01 99.45
N GLN A 5 -3.62 15.98 98.73
CA GLN A 5 -4.28 15.11 97.78
C GLN A 5 -5.20 14.10 98.48
N ALA A 6 -6.17 13.56 97.75
CA ALA A 6 -6.28 12.10 97.60
C ALA A 6 -7.14 11.75 96.37
N ALA A 7 -6.61 10.87 95.51
CA ALA A 7 -7.40 10.14 94.51
C ALA A 7 -7.31 8.64 94.81
N PRO A 8 -8.29 7.85 94.38
CA PRO A 8 -7.96 6.71 93.52
C PRO A 8 -8.88 6.68 92.28
N ALA A 9 -8.37 6.67 91.04
CA ALA A 9 -7.51 5.67 90.41
C ALA A 9 -8.27 4.40 89.94
N GLY A 10 -9.06 4.55 88.87
CA GLY A 10 -9.60 3.47 88.04
C GLY A 10 -8.88 3.36 86.69
N ARG A 11 -7.68 2.76 86.67
CA ARG A 11 -6.97 2.25 85.47
C ARG A 11 -7.77 1.09 84.85
N ARG A 12 -7.70 0.68 83.57
CA ARG A 12 -6.91 0.92 82.33
C ARG A 12 -7.95 0.97 81.18
N GLY A 13 -7.77 1.54 79.99
CA GLY A 13 -6.54 1.74 79.22
C GLY A 13 -6.43 0.64 78.15
N ASP A 14 -6.76 0.95 76.89
CA ASP A 14 -6.05 0.37 75.74
C ASP A 14 -6.26 1.15 74.42
N THR A 15 -5.10 1.51 73.84
CA THR A 15 -4.72 1.44 72.42
C THR A 15 -5.79 1.62 71.32
N GLY A 16 -5.77 2.78 70.66
CA GLY A 16 -6.33 2.93 69.30
C GLY A 16 -5.32 2.52 68.21
N PRO A 17 -5.71 2.60 66.92
CA PRO A 17 -4.74 3.01 65.90
C PRO A 17 -5.20 4.19 65.01
N LEU A 18 -4.24 5.06 64.74
CA LEU A 18 -3.96 5.69 63.43
C LEU A 18 -5.00 6.61 62.76
N ARG A 19 -4.63 7.91 62.73
CA ARG A 19 -4.82 8.82 61.57
C ARG A 19 -4.45 8.10 60.25
N ARG A 20 -5.01 8.39 59.06
CA ARG A 20 -5.28 9.73 58.50
C ARG A 20 -6.22 9.63 57.25
N PRO A 21 -7.13 10.60 57.01
CA PRO A 21 -8.00 10.64 55.81
C PRO A 21 -7.64 11.73 54.76
N PRO A 22 -7.86 11.47 53.44
CA PRO A 22 -7.78 12.49 52.38
C PRO A 22 -9.01 12.60 51.43
N LEU A 23 -9.37 13.85 51.11
CA LEU A 23 -9.83 14.39 49.80
C LEU A 23 -11.22 14.06 49.20
N GLY A 24 -11.87 15.14 48.71
CA GLY A 24 -13.15 15.11 47.99
C GLY A 24 -13.57 16.47 47.43
N SER A 25 -12.63 17.29 46.93
CA SER A 25 -12.99 18.44 46.10
C SER A 25 -13.37 17.97 44.69
N LEU A 26 -14.32 18.65 44.06
CA LEU A 26 -14.25 19.20 42.69
C LEU A 26 -15.62 19.73 42.26
N PRO A 27 -15.70 20.88 41.53
CA PRO A 27 -16.96 21.35 40.95
C PRO A 27 -17.45 20.39 39.86
N GLY A 28 -18.77 20.39 39.61
CA GLY A 28 -19.43 19.59 38.58
C GLY A 28 -19.07 19.98 37.13
N ARG A 29 -17.79 19.83 36.77
CA ARG A 29 -17.28 19.96 35.41
C ARG A 29 -17.82 18.78 34.60
N ARG A 30 -18.94 18.99 33.90
CA ARG A 30 -19.49 18.04 32.92
C ARG A 30 -18.34 17.59 32.01
N LEU A 31 -18.00 16.31 32.08
CA LEU A 31 -16.80 15.77 31.42
C LEU A 31 -16.94 15.88 29.89
N PRO A 32 -15.84 16.14 29.16
CA PRO A 32 -15.88 16.57 27.77
C PRO A 32 -16.03 15.38 26.82
N VAL A 33 -17.16 14.66 26.91
CA VAL A 33 -17.45 13.50 26.04
C VAL A 33 -17.40 13.90 24.56
N ILE A 34 -17.94 15.08 24.21
CA ILE A 34 -17.85 15.65 22.86
C ILE A 34 -16.39 15.89 22.45
N GLY A 35 -15.55 16.41 23.36
CA GLY A 35 -14.13 16.62 23.10
C GLY A 35 -13.35 15.33 22.87
N ALA A 36 -13.67 14.27 23.62
CA ALA A 36 -13.09 12.94 23.42
C ALA A 36 -13.50 12.32 22.08
N VAL A 37 -14.76 12.45 21.67
CA VAL A 37 -15.25 11.97 20.35
C VAL A 37 -14.61 12.75 19.21
N VAL A 38 -14.52 14.08 19.31
CA VAL A 38 -13.84 14.92 18.29
C VAL A 38 -12.35 14.59 18.20
N ALA A 39 -11.67 14.41 19.34
CA ALA A 39 -10.26 14.00 19.35
C ALA A 39 -10.04 12.60 18.76
N LEU A 40 -10.95 11.66 19.01
CA LEU A 40 -10.90 10.31 18.42
C LEU A 40 -11.09 10.36 16.90
N LEU A 41 -12.10 11.10 16.42
CA LEU A 41 -12.35 11.27 14.98
C LEU A 41 -11.20 12.01 14.28
N ALA A 42 -10.63 13.04 14.91
CA ALA A 42 -9.44 13.72 14.40
C ALA A 42 -8.22 12.79 14.38
N GLY A 43 -8.04 11.95 15.40
CA GLY A 43 -6.97 10.94 15.44
C GLY A 43 -7.11 9.87 14.35
N ILE A 44 -8.34 9.40 14.08
CA ILE A 44 -8.63 8.46 12.98
C ILE A 44 -8.37 9.13 11.62
N ALA A 45 -8.83 10.37 11.42
CA ALA A 45 -8.60 11.11 10.18
C ALA A 45 -7.10 11.37 9.93
N LEU A 46 -6.35 11.78 10.97
CA LEU A 46 -4.90 11.95 10.89
C LEU A 46 -4.19 10.62 10.64
N GLY A 47 -4.61 9.53 11.28
CA GLY A 47 -4.07 8.19 11.05
C GLY A 47 -4.30 7.70 9.62
N ALA A 48 -5.50 7.94 9.06
CA ALA A 48 -5.82 7.63 7.67
C ALA A 48 -4.97 8.43 6.69
N VAL A 49 -4.81 9.75 6.89
CA VAL A 49 -3.91 10.59 6.09
C VAL A 49 -2.46 10.10 6.15
N TRP A 50 -1.99 9.65 7.32
CA TRP A 50 -0.65 9.09 7.48
C TRP A 50 -0.47 7.72 6.81
N TRP A 51 -1.54 6.91 6.74
CA TRP A 51 -1.51 5.62 6.05
C TRP A 51 -1.52 5.77 4.52
N ILE A 52 -2.27 6.75 4.00
CA ILE A 52 -2.30 7.10 2.56
C ILE A 52 -0.93 7.57 2.04
N GLN A 53 -0.06 8.09 2.90
CA GLN A 53 1.31 8.45 2.53
C GLN A 53 2.33 7.29 2.57
N ARG A 54 1.92 6.06 2.88
CA ARG A 54 2.83 4.91 2.78
C ARG A 54 2.97 4.49 1.32
N PRO A 55 4.18 4.48 0.73
CA PRO A 55 4.39 4.09 -0.67
C PRO A 55 3.96 2.64 -0.93
N GLU A 56 4.18 1.76 0.04
CA GLU A 56 3.75 0.35 0.03
C GLU A 56 2.24 0.14 -0.19
N ALA A 57 1.41 1.16 0.10
CA ALA A 57 -0.05 1.12 -0.10
C ALA A 57 -0.51 1.70 -1.45
N ASP A 58 0.40 2.25 -2.27
CA ASP A 58 0.09 2.78 -3.60
C ASP A 58 -0.02 1.63 -4.62
N THR A 59 -1.26 1.24 -4.95
CA THR A 59 -1.56 0.16 -5.92
C THR A 59 -1.51 0.60 -7.38
N ARG A 60 -1.37 1.90 -7.67
CA ARG A 60 -1.35 2.42 -9.05
C ARG A 60 -0.29 1.78 -9.98
N PRO A 61 0.89 1.31 -9.52
CA PRO A 61 1.81 0.57 -10.37
C PRO A 61 1.18 -0.70 -10.98
N ILE A 62 0.32 -1.41 -10.24
CA ILE A 62 -0.40 -2.58 -10.74
C ILE A 62 -1.35 -2.18 -11.87
N GLU A 63 -2.07 -1.06 -11.69
CA GLU A 63 -3.02 -0.53 -12.68
C GLU A 63 -2.32 -0.16 -13.99
N VAL A 64 -1.09 0.38 -13.95
CA VAL A 64 -0.29 0.66 -15.15
C VAL A 64 0.05 -0.62 -15.92
N VAL A 65 0.49 -1.69 -15.24
CA VAL A 65 0.81 -2.96 -15.92
C VAL A 65 -0.46 -3.63 -16.46
N ARG A 66 -1.58 -3.57 -15.73
CA ARG A 66 -2.89 -4.06 -16.21
C ARG A 66 -3.36 -3.28 -17.45
N ASN A 67 -3.24 -1.96 -17.45
CA ASN A 67 -3.60 -1.12 -18.60
C ASN A 67 -2.69 -1.41 -19.81
N PHE A 68 -1.43 -1.77 -19.60
CA PHE A 68 -0.51 -2.18 -20.66
C PHE A 68 -0.90 -3.54 -21.27
N ALA A 69 -1.27 -4.52 -20.44
CA ALA A 69 -1.83 -5.79 -20.91
C ALA A 69 -3.12 -5.58 -21.73
N ALA A 70 -4.05 -4.75 -21.24
CA ALA A 70 -5.26 -4.40 -21.96
C ALA A 70 -4.98 -3.65 -23.28
N ALA A 71 -3.96 -2.79 -23.33
CA ALA A 71 -3.53 -2.12 -24.56
C ALA A 71 -2.96 -3.12 -25.58
N LEU A 72 -2.22 -4.14 -25.13
CA LEU A 72 -1.74 -5.24 -25.97
C LEU A 72 -2.91 -6.02 -26.59
N GLU A 73 -3.91 -6.42 -25.80
CA GLU A 73 -5.14 -7.09 -26.29
C GLU A 73 -5.93 -6.25 -27.29
N ALA A 74 -6.12 -4.96 -26.97
CA ALA A 74 -6.74 -3.99 -27.86
C ALA A 74 -5.89 -3.70 -29.12
N ARG A 75 -4.60 -4.09 -29.11
CA ARG A 75 -3.60 -3.77 -30.14
C ARG A 75 -3.43 -2.27 -30.37
N ASP A 76 -3.68 -1.47 -29.32
CA ASP A 76 -3.53 -0.01 -29.37
C ASP A 76 -2.09 0.39 -29.01
N VAL A 77 -1.25 0.49 -30.05
CA VAL A 77 0.14 0.95 -29.94
C VAL A 77 0.24 2.33 -29.27
N SER A 78 -0.76 3.20 -29.45
CA SER A 78 -0.76 4.55 -28.86
C SER A 78 -0.96 4.47 -27.35
N ALA A 79 -1.89 3.61 -26.88
CA ALA A 79 -2.11 3.35 -25.47
C ALA A 79 -0.90 2.64 -24.82
N MET A 80 -0.27 1.68 -25.51
CA MET A 80 0.97 1.04 -25.05
C MET A 80 2.08 2.09 -24.82
N LEU A 81 2.36 2.92 -25.82
CA LEU A 81 3.43 3.93 -25.78
C LEU A 81 3.19 5.01 -24.72
N ALA A 82 1.92 5.34 -24.42
CA ALA A 82 1.56 6.31 -23.38
C ALA A 82 1.86 5.83 -21.95
N LEU A 83 2.01 4.52 -21.74
CA LEU A 83 2.34 3.91 -20.46
C LEU A 83 3.86 3.69 -20.27
N LEU A 84 4.66 3.82 -21.33
CA LEU A 84 6.12 3.71 -21.27
C LEU A 84 6.76 5.01 -20.78
N GLU A 85 7.93 4.90 -20.17
CA GLU A 85 8.74 6.05 -19.77
C GLU A 85 9.02 6.97 -20.99
N PRO A 86 8.73 8.29 -20.90
CA PRO A 86 8.97 9.23 -22.00
C PRO A 86 10.47 9.40 -22.29
N SER A 87 11.00 8.60 -23.20
CA SER A 87 12.41 8.56 -23.58
C SER A 87 12.61 8.58 -25.10
N ASP A 88 13.82 8.89 -25.55
CA ASP A 88 14.18 8.78 -26.98
C ASP A 88 14.20 7.32 -27.46
N LEU A 89 14.32 6.34 -26.56
CA LEU A 89 14.17 4.92 -26.86
C LEU A 89 12.71 4.60 -27.22
N THR A 90 11.75 5.08 -26.43
CA THR A 90 10.30 4.92 -26.67
C THR A 90 9.90 5.48 -28.04
N ARG A 91 10.48 6.61 -28.46
CA ARG A 91 10.29 7.19 -29.79
C ARG A 91 10.86 6.30 -30.91
N GLN A 92 12.03 5.69 -30.69
CA GLN A 92 12.68 4.80 -31.66
C GLN A 92 11.97 3.44 -31.82
N LEU A 93 11.40 2.89 -30.74
CA LEU A 93 10.63 1.64 -30.77
C LEU A 93 9.22 1.79 -31.37
N SER A 94 8.69 3.02 -31.43
CA SER A 94 7.32 3.30 -31.89
C SER A 94 6.98 2.77 -33.31
N PRO A 95 7.87 2.82 -34.32
CA PRO A 95 7.60 2.24 -35.64
C PRO A 95 7.66 0.71 -35.64
N GLU A 96 8.61 0.11 -34.92
CA GLU A 96 8.78 -1.35 -34.86
C GLU A 96 7.59 -2.02 -34.16
N LEU A 97 7.15 -1.47 -33.02
CA LEU A 97 5.96 -1.94 -32.31
C LEU A 97 4.71 -1.93 -33.20
N ARG A 98 4.57 -0.92 -34.08
CA ARG A 98 3.45 -0.86 -35.04
C ARG A 98 3.51 -2.01 -36.04
N ILE A 99 4.68 -2.30 -36.59
CA ILE A 99 4.89 -3.42 -37.53
C ILE A 99 4.58 -4.77 -36.87
N TYR A 100 5.05 -5.00 -35.64
CA TYR A 100 4.75 -6.25 -34.92
C TYR A 100 3.25 -6.41 -34.62
N VAL A 101 2.57 -5.33 -34.27
CA VAL A 101 1.12 -5.35 -33.99
C VAL A 101 0.28 -5.54 -35.27
N GLU A 102 0.74 -5.10 -36.44
CA GLU A 102 0.07 -5.36 -37.72
C GLU A 102 -0.02 -6.86 -38.06
N TYR A 103 1.01 -7.65 -37.72
CA TYR A 103 0.98 -9.11 -37.88
C TYR A 103 0.09 -9.83 -36.85
N LEU A 104 -0.29 -9.16 -35.76
CA LEU A 104 -1.02 -9.75 -34.64
C LEU A 104 -2.53 -9.71 -34.88
N ARG A 105 -3.10 -10.83 -35.36
CA ARG A 105 -4.56 -11.00 -35.59
C ARG A 105 -5.35 -10.96 -34.29
N LYS A 106 -4.87 -11.66 -33.26
CA LYS A 106 -5.46 -11.72 -31.92
C LYS A 106 -4.36 -11.92 -30.88
N ILE A 107 -4.55 -11.31 -29.71
CA ILE A 107 -3.84 -11.64 -28.47
C ILE A 107 -4.85 -11.56 -27.31
N ASP A 108 -4.68 -12.41 -26.31
CA ASP A 108 -5.64 -12.66 -25.22
C ASP A 108 -4.82 -13.23 -24.05
N PHE A 109 -4.91 -12.66 -22.86
CA PHE A 109 -4.19 -13.11 -21.67
C PHE A 109 -5.15 -13.79 -20.70
N GLN A 110 -4.85 -15.03 -20.33
CA GLN A 110 -5.68 -15.83 -19.43
C GLN A 110 -4.96 -16.11 -18.12
N ASP A 111 -5.73 -16.32 -17.05
CA ASP A 111 -5.21 -16.54 -15.70
C ASP A 111 -4.20 -15.45 -15.27
N ASP A 112 -4.52 -14.18 -15.57
CA ASP A 112 -3.66 -13.03 -15.35
C ASP A 112 -3.54 -12.65 -13.86
N THR A 113 -2.31 -12.66 -13.34
CA THR A 113 -2.02 -12.21 -11.97
C THR A 113 -1.01 -11.09 -11.97
N TYR A 114 -1.20 -10.13 -11.05
CA TYR A 114 -0.33 -8.98 -10.88
C TYR A 114 0.03 -8.85 -9.40
N GLU A 115 1.33 -8.86 -9.11
CA GLU A 115 1.87 -8.83 -7.75
C GLU A 115 2.81 -7.65 -7.59
N LEU A 116 2.56 -6.77 -6.62
CA LEU A 116 3.46 -5.67 -6.27
C LEU A 116 4.59 -6.21 -5.41
N LEU A 117 5.78 -6.40 -6.01
CA LEU A 117 6.97 -6.94 -5.34
C LEU A 117 7.67 -5.89 -4.47
N ALA A 118 7.70 -4.64 -4.93
CA ALA A 118 8.33 -3.52 -4.23
C ALA A 118 7.68 -2.19 -4.62
N ASN A 119 7.64 -1.23 -3.70
CA ASN A 119 7.26 0.16 -3.96
C ASN A 119 7.88 1.10 -2.91
N ASP A 120 8.79 1.97 -3.35
CA ASP A 120 9.42 3.00 -2.49
C ASP A 120 8.78 4.39 -2.61
N GLY A 121 7.80 4.54 -3.52
CA GLY A 121 7.07 5.77 -3.80
C GLY A 121 7.57 6.56 -5.00
N VAL A 122 8.76 6.23 -5.50
CA VAL A 122 9.38 6.76 -6.74
C VAL A 122 9.58 5.64 -7.76
N HIS A 123 9.93 4.45 -7.29
CA HIS A 123 10.08 3.23 -8.07
C HIS A 123 9.17 2.13 -7.53
N ALA A 124 8.70 1.27 -8.44
CA ALA A 124 7.94 0.07 -8.09
C ALA A 124 8.36 -1.10 -8.97
N GLN A 125 8.13 -2.32 -8.48
CA GLN A 125 8.29 -3.55 -9.22
C GLN A 125 6.98 -4.34 -9.17
N VAL A 126 6.47 -4.72 -10.33
CA VAL A 126 5.23 -5.49 -10.47
C VAL A 126 5.52 -6.73 -11.29
N ARG A 127 5.28 -7.91 -10.72
CA ARG A 127 5.26 -9.16 -11.48
C ARG A 127 3.92 -9.27 -12.19
N TRP A 128 3.96 -9.61 -13.48
CA TRP A 128 2.80 -10.04 -14.25
C TRP A 128 3.04 -11.47 -14.71
N THR A 129 2.10 -12.37 -14.41
CA THR A 129 2.06 -13.71 -15.00
C THR A 129 0.73 -13.94 -15.69
N ALA A 130 0.73 -14.65 -16.81
CA ALA A 130 -0.48 -15.03 -17.56
C ALA A 130 -0.18 -16.16 -18.54
N THR A 131 -1.21 -16.74 -19.15
CA THR A 131 -1.09 -17.54 -20.37
C THR A 131 -1.47 -16.66 -21.57
N MET A 132 -0.50 -16.27 -22.39
CA MET A 132 -0.75 -15.53 -23.63
C MET A 132 -1.23 -16.49 -24.72
N ARG A 133 -2.43 -16.29 -25.23
CA ARG A 133 -2.94 -16.89 -26.47
C ARG A 133 -2.80 -15.89 -27.60
N TYR A 134 -2.19 -16.29 -28.71
CA TYR A 134 -1.95 -15.40 -29.84
C TYR A 134 -2.30 -16.06 -31.18
N THR A 135 -2.71 -15.24 -32.13
CA THR A 135 -2.82 -15.58 -33.54
C THR A 135 -2.07 -14.52 -34.34
N ILE A 136 -1.09 -14.93 -35.14
CA ILE A 136 -0.34 -14.08 -36.06
C ILE A 136 -0.60 -14.48 -37.51
N ASP A 137 -0.53 -13.51 -38.42
CA ASP A 137 -0.73 -13.70 -39.86
C ASP A 137 0.45 -13.09 -40.63
N ILE A 138 1.38 -13.96 -41.03
CA ILE A 138 2.59 -13.60 -41.78
C ILE A 138 2.50 -14.11 -43.23
N GLY A 139 1.30 -14.06 -43.83
CA GLY A 139 0.97 -14.76 -45.08
C GLY A 139 0.55 -16.22 -44.86
N ARG A 140 0.58 -16.67 -43.61
CA ARG A 140 -0.06 -17.89 -43.09
C ARG A 140 -0.47 -17.61 -41.65
N GLU A 141 -1.67 -18.05 -41.28
CA GLU A 141 -2.14 -17.97 -39.90
C GLU A 141 -1.41 -19.01 -39.03
N ILE A 142 -0.87 -18.54 -37.91
CA ILE A 142 -0.23 -19.33 -36.86
C ILE A 142 -0.87 -18.94 -35.54
N THR A 143 -1.44 -19.92 -34.83
CA THR A 143 -1.98 -19.74 -33.48
C THR A 143 -1.11 -20.51 -32.49
N GLY A 144 -0.90 -19.96 -31.29
CA GLY A 144 -0.11 -20.58 -30.23
C GLY A 144 -0.47 -20.08 -28.84
N GLU A 145 0.13 -20.73 -27.85
CA GLU A 145 0.08 -20.34 -26.44
C GLU A 145 1.51 -20.15 -25.93
N HIS A 146 1.72 -19.18 -25.04
CA HIS A 146 3.03 -18.91 -24.44
C HIS A 146 2.84 -18.43 -22.98
N PRO A 147 3.57 -18.99 -22.01
CA PRO A 147 3.51 -18.49 -20.63
C PRO A 147 4.17 -17.10 -20.54
N VAL A 148 3.48 -16.15 -19.95
CA VAL A 148 4.04 -14.85 -19.55
C VAL A 148 4.47 -14.96 -18.10
N ASP A 149 5.72 -14.62 -17.82
CA ASP A 149 6.23 -14.29 -16.50
C ASP A 149 7.21 -13.13 -16.70
N SER A 150 6.94 -11.99 -16.08
CA SER A 150 7.65 -10.74 -16.36
C SER A 150 7.60 -9.82 -15.15
N VAL A 151 8.74 -9.25 -14.77
CA VAL A 151 8.83 -8.23 -13.73
C VAL A 151 9.01 -6.88 -14.40
N PHE A 152 7.98 -6.04 -14.32
CA PHE A 152 8.04 -4.66 -14.78
C PHE A 152 8.64 -3.79 -13.69
N ARG A 153 9.63 -2.99 -14.05
CA ARG A 153 10.06 -1.85 -13.25
C ARG A 153 9.27 -0.62 -13.69
N LEU A 154 8.80 0.12 -12.71
CA LEU A 154 8.07 1.36 -12.91
C LEU A 154 8.78 2.52 -12.24
N THR A 155 8.67 3.70 -12.86
CA THR A 155 9.21 4.96 -12.34
C THR A 155 8.11 6.01 -12.27
N LYS A 156 8.21 6.91 -11.29
CA LYS A 156 7.21 7.96 -11.05
C LYS A 156 7.74 9.30 -11.51
N ILE A 157 7.11 9.85 -12.55
CA ILE A 157 7.47 11.13 -13.16
C ILE A 157 6.26 12.06 -13.00
N GLU A 158 6.49 13.23 -12.38
CA GLU A 158 5.45 14.27 -12.15
C GLU A 158 4.17 13.75 -11.46
N GLY A 159 4.30 12.69 -10.65
CA GLY A 159 3.19 12.07 -9.91
C GLY A 159 2.49 10.90 -10.63
N SER A 160 2.79 10.69 -11.92
CA SER A 160 2.30 9.60 -12.75
C SER A 160 3.30 8.44 -12.80
N TRP A 161 2.81 7.21 -12.90
CA TRP A 161 3.62 6.00 -12.98
C TRP A 161 3.80 5.56 -14.45
N TYR A 162 5.01 5.18 -14.83
CA TYR A 162 5.38 4.73 -16.18
C TYR A 162 6.21 3.45 -16.12
N LEU A 163 6.10 2.59 -17.13
CA LEU A 163 6.94 1.41 -17.33
C LEU A 163 8.34 1.85 -17.81
N SER A 164 9.39 1.58 -17.02
CA SER A 164 10.77 1.95 -17.37
C SER A 164 11.56 0.79 -17.95
N SER A 165 11.35 -0.44 -17.46
CA SER A 165 11.93 -1.65 -18.05
C SER A 165 11.07 -2.88 -17.76
N VAL A 166 11.30 -3.95 -18.53
CA VAL A 166 10.80 -5.29 -18.26
C VAL A 166 11.97 -6.25 -18.09
N GLU A 167 11.89 -7.10 -17.08
CA GLU A 167 12.84 -8.16 -16.82
C GLU A 167 12.10 -9.49 -16.94
N LEU A 168 12.56 -10.36 -17.85
CA LEU A 168 12.15 -11.76 -17.80
C LEU A 168 12.87 -12.39 -16.61
N PRO A 169 12.17 -13.04 -15.67
CA PRO A 169 12.85 -13.73 -14.58
C PRO A 169 13.74 -14.79 -15.20
N THR A 170 15.04 -14.70 -14.94
CA THR A 170 16.01 -15.68 -15.41
C THR A 170 15.54 -17.03 -14.88
N ALA A 171 15.25 -17.97 -15.78
CA ALA A 171 14.96 -19.34 -15.37
C ALA A 171 16.13 -19.78 -14.50
N ALA A 172 15.85 -20.08 -13.23
CA ALA A 172 16.89 -20.52 -12.32
C ALA A 172 17.54 -21.76 -12.93
N GLU A 173 18.87 -21.75 -13.05
CA GLU A 173 19.62 -22.91 -13.51
C GLU A 173 19.22 -24.11 -12.63
N GLU A 174 18.59 -25.12 -13.22
CA GLU A 174 18.30 -26.36 -12.52
C GLU A 174 19.65 -26.99 -12.08
N PRO A 175 19.82 -27.33 -10.79
CA PRO A 175 21.08 -27.86 -10.26
C PRO A 175 21.35 -29.33 -10.61
#